data_AF-A0A077Z129-F1
#
_entry.id   AF-A0A077Z129-F1
#
_cell.length_a   1.000
_cell.length_b   1.000
_cell.length_c   1.000
_cell.angle_alpha   90.00
_cell.angle_beta   90.00
_cell.angle_gamma   90.00
#
_symmetry.space_group_name_H-M   'P 1'
#
loop_
_entity.id
_entity.type
_entity.pdbx_description
1 polymer ?
#
loop_
_entity_poly.entity_id
_entity_poly.type
_entity_poly.pdbx_seq_one_letter_code
_entity_poly.pdbx_strand_id
1 'polypeptide(L)'
;MIELQGRLICHAGSSFAGHPLGGLGFKEDGTPFIVIGRQILYGEVVDLPKPVVALRKKVASEGGERGFDVVAVMRRKICFQNRPKHLVVSAIKR
;
A
#
# COMPACT_ATOMS: atom_id res chain seq x y z
N MET A 1 -1.30 3.41 -5.87
CA MET A 1 0.08 3.03 -5.47
C MET A 1 0.35 3.54 -4.06
N ILE A 2 1.07 2.78 -3.26
CA ILE A 2 1.52 3.17 -1.91
C ILE A 2 3.04 3.07 -1.87
N GLU A 3 3.69 4.08 -1.31
CA GLU A 3 5.11 4.11 -1.02
C GLU A 3 5.31 4.21 0.50
N LEU A 4 6.14 3.32 1.06
CA LEU A 4 6.35 3.19 2.50
C LEU A 4 7.82 3.47 2.86
N GLN A 5 8.03 4.30 3.87
CA GLN A 5 9.30 4.37 4.58
C GLN A 5 9.56 3.04 5.29
N GLY A 6 10.70 2.42 4.99
CA GLY A 6 11.10 1.13 5.57
C GLY A 6 10.70 -0.06 4.70
N ARG A 7 10.65 -1.25 5.30
CA ARG A 7 10.39 -2.51 4.60
C ARG A 7 9.34 -3.31 5.36
N LEU A 8 8.43 -3.93 4.61
CA LEU A 8 7.54 -4.95 5.15
C LEU A 8 8.29 -6.28 5.23
N ILE A 9 8.23 -6.95 6.37
CA ILE A 9 8.86 -8.26 6.61
C ILE A 9 7.75 -9.29 6.84
N CYS A 10 7.67 -10.30 5.98
CA CYS A 10 6.75 -11.41 6.16
C CYS A 10 7.50 -12.52 6.90
N HIS A 11 7.10 -12.81 8.14
CA HIS A 11 7.71 -13.91 8.91
C HIS A 11 7.16 -15.29 8.51
N ALA A 12 5.96 -15.34 7.93
CA ALA A 12 5.26 -16.58 7.61
C ALA A 12 5.60 -17.17 6.23
N GLY A 13 6.43 -16.50 5.43
CA GLY A 13 6.78 -16.96 4.09
C GLY A 13 7.23 -15.84 3.17
N SER A 14 7.15 -16.06 1.86
CA SER A 14 7.69 -15.16 0.84
C SER A 14 6.71 -14.06 0.39
N SER A 15 5.44 -14.12 0.79
CA SER A 15 4.39 -13.24 0.27
C SER A 15 3.41 -12.79 1.34
N PHE A 16 2.87 -11.58 1.18
CA PHE A 16 1.76 -11.05 1.96
C PHE A 16 0.41 -11.24 1.27
N ALA A 17 0.37 -11.85 0.07
CA ALA A 17 -0.87 -12.07 -0.66
C ALA A 17 -1.88 -12.85 0.22
N GLY A 18 -3.11 -12.36 0.29
CA GLY A 18 -4.18 -12.94 1.11
C GLY A 18 -4.06 -12.69 2.62
N HIS A 19 -2.99 -12.04 3.11
CA HIS A 19 -2.80 -11.78 4.53
C HIS A 19 -3.18 -10.34 4.88
N PRO A 20 -3.97 -10.10 5.94
CA PRO A 20 -4.24 -8.75 6.41
C PRO A 20 -2.94 -8.12 6.94
N LEU A 21 -2.50 -7.03 6.32
CA LEU A 21 -1.30 -6.29 6.72
C LEU A 21 -1.58 -5.19 7.75
N GLY A 22 -2.78 -4.61 7.71
CA GLY A 22 -3.09 -3.40 8.46
C GLY A 22 -4.27 -2.64 7.89
N GLY A 23 -4.52 -1.46 8.44
CA GLY A 23 -5.58 -0.55 8.02
C GLY A 23 -5.02 0.69 7.33
N LEU A 24 -5.55 1.01 6.14
CA LEU A 24 -5.32 2.28 5.46
C LEU A 24 -6.58 3.14 5.62
N GLY A 25 -6.40 4.40 6.00
CA GLY A 25 -7.50 5.35 6.16
C GLY A 25 -7.10 6.78 5.83
N PHE A 26 -8.08 7.66 5.91
CA PHE A 26 -7.92 9.11 5.77
C PHE A 26 -8.49 9.80 6.99
N LYS A 27 -7.80 10.82 7.48
CA LYS A 27 -8.37 11.77 8.42
C LYS A 27 -9.40 12.65 7.73
N GLU A 28 -10.19 13.38 8.51
CA GLU A 28 -11.16 14.36 8.02
C GLU A 28 -10.51 15.44 7.15
N ASP A 29 -9.26 15.82 7.45
CA ASP A 29 -8.47 16.77 6.65
C ASP A 29 -7.90 16.18 5.35
N GLY A 30 -8.19 14.91 5.03
CA GLY A 30 -7.68 14.22 3.85
C GLY A 30 -6.25 13.69 3.99
N THR A 31 -5.63 13.77 5.17
CA THR A 31 -4.31 13.18 5.41
C THR A 31 -4.42 11.65 5.46
N PRO A 32 -3.74 10.90 4.57
CA PRO A 32 -3.72 9.44 4.64
C PRO A 32 -2.90 8.96 5.84
N PHE A 33 -3.35 7.88 6.47
CA PHE A 33 -2.61 7.17 7.50
C PHE A 33 -2.70 5.67 7.27
N ILE A 34 -1.64 4.95 7.64
CA ILE A 34 -1.62 3.48 7.61
C ILE A 34 -1.16 2.95 8.96
N VAL A 35 -1.87 1.95 9.47
CA VAL A 35 -1.55 1.25 10.71
C VAL A 35 -1.17 -0.19 10.38
N ILE A 36 0.06 -0.57 10.69
CA ILE A 36 0.60 -1.93 10.52
C ILE A 36 1.15 -2.38 11.88
N GLY A 37 0.56 -3.43 12.45
CA GLY A 37 0.88 -3.85 13.81
C GLY A 37 0.71 -2.70 14.82
N ARG A 38 1.77 -2.41 15.60
CA ARG A 38 1.79 -1.32 16.61
C ARG A 38 2.36 0.00 16.06
N GLN A 39 2.45 0.14 14.75
CA GLN A 39 3.04 1.31 14.11
C GLN A 39 2.02 2.05 13.27
N ILE A 40 2.10 3.38 13.28
CA ILE A 40 1.32 4.27 12.44
C ILE A 40 2.26 5.16 11.61
N LEU A 41 1.94 5.29 10.33
CA LEU A 41 2.56 6.26 9.44
C LEU A 41 1.49 7.24 8.96
N TYR A 42 1.85 8.52 8.90
CA TYR A 42 1.06 9.56 8.23
C TYR A 42 1.77 9.91 6.93
N GLY A 43 0.99 10.06 5.88
CA GLY A 43 1.50 10.32 4.54
C GLY A 43 0.79 11.49 3.88
N GLU A 44 0.98 11.57 2.58
CA GLU A 44 0.42 12.58 1.69
C GLU A 44 0.03 11.94 0.36
N VAL A 45 -0.94 12.54 -0.34
CA VAL A 45 -1.28 12.14 -1.71
C VAL A 45 -0.46 13.01 -2.66
N VAL A 46 0.40 12.40 -3.46
CA VAL A 46 1.34 13.09 -4.35
C VAL A 46 1.07 12.72 -5.79
N ASP A 47 1.11 13.70 -6.69
CA ASP A 47 1.05 13.49 -8.13
C ASP A 47 2.31 12.78 -8.63
N LEU A 48 2.12 11.81 -9.52
CA LEU A 48 3.22 11.16 -10.21
C LEU A 48 3.70 12.07 -11.35
N PRO A 49 5.02 12.21 -11.57
CA PRO A 49 5.56 13.02 -12.68
C PRO A 49 5.03 12.60 -14.06
N LYS A 50 4.68 11.32 -14.19
CA LYS A 50 3.98 10.74 -15.33
C LYS A 50 3.08 9.59 -14.86
N PRO A 51 1.97 9.30 -15.56
CA PRO A 51 1.15 8.15 -15.24
C PRO A 51 1.96 6.84 -15.26
N VAL A 52 1.67 5.95 -14.30
CA VAL A 52 2.27 4.61 -14.22
C VAL A 52 1.18 3.57 -14.41
N VAL A 53 1.46 2.54 -15.19
CA VAL A 53 0.50 1.47 -15.49
C VAL A 53 0.85 0.22 -14.68
N ALA A 54 -0.12 -0.32 -13.96
CA ALA A 54 -0.01 -1.65 -13.34
C ALA A 54 -0.38 -2.71 -14.38
N LEU A 55 0.53 -3.65 -14.61
CA LEU A 55 0.36 -4.72 -15.58
C LEU A 55 0.22 -6.07 -14.88
N ARG A 56 -0.66 -6.93 -15.38
CA ARG A 56 -0.74 -8.33 -14.98
C ARG A 56 -0.31 -9.20 -16.16
N LYS A 57 0.67 -10.06 -15.95
CA LYS A 57 1.10 -11.02 -16.97
C LYS A 57 -0.07 -11.95 -17.32
N LYS A 58 -0.37 -12.10 -18.61
CA LYS A 58 -1.33 -13.10 -19.08
C LYS A 58 -0.78 -14.49 -18.78
N VAL A 59 -1.60 -15.33 -18.15
CA VAL A 59 -1.31 -16.76 -18.03
C VAL A 59 -1.36 -17.32 -19.45
N ALA A 60 -0.37 -18.13 -19.84
CA ALA A 60 -0.39 -18.78 -21.14
C ALA A 60 -1.65 -19.66 -21.22
N SER A 61 -2.63 -19.21 -22.00
CA SER A 61 -3.73 -20.06 -22.44
C SER A 61 -3.19 -21.01 -23.52
N GLU A 62 -3.93 -22.08 -23.82
CA GLU A 62 -3.58 -23.11 -24.81
C GLU A 62 -3.17 -22.52 -26.17
N GLY A 63 -3.65 -21.31 -26.52
CA GLY A 63 -3.27 -20.56 -27.73
C GLY A 63 -1.89 -19.88 -27.72
N GLY A 64 -1.10 -19.98 -26.64
CA GLY A 64 0.29 -19.50 -26.61
C GLY A 64 0.49 -17.97 -26.64
N GLU A 65 -0.58 -17.19 -26.63
CA GLU A 65 -0.49 -15.72 -26.66
C GLU A 65 0.18 -15.17 -25.38
N ARG A 66 1.36 -14.60 -25.57
CA ARG A 66 2.10 -13.89 -24.53
C ARG A 66 1.64 -12.44 -24.50
N GLY A 67 1.36 -11.92 -23.31
CA GLY A 67 1.02 -10.51 -23.17
C GLY A 67 0.81 -10.08 -21.73
N PHE A 68 0.38 -8.84 -21.58
CA PHE A 68 0.05 -8.23 -20.30
C PHE A 68 -1.31 -7.54 -20.40
N ASP A 69 -2.12 -7.70 -19.35
CA ASP A 69 -3.32 -6.89 -19.16
C ASP A 69 -2.96 -5.61 -18.43
N VAL A 70 -3.55 -4.49 -18.85
CA VAL A 70 -3.56 -3.26 -18.06
C VAL A 70 -4.58 -3.40 -16.93
N VAL A 71 -4.11 -3.38 -15.68
CA VAL A 71 -4.95 -3.52 -14.48
C VAL A 71 -5.34 -2.16 -13.92
N ALA A 72 -4.43 -1.20 -13.94
CA ALA A 72 -4.69 0.15 -13.44
C ALA A 72 -3.78 1.18 -14.10
N VAL A 73 -4.26 2.42 -14.19
CA VAL A 73 -3.47 3.61 -14.53
C VAL A 73 -3.44 4.51 -13.32
N MET A 74 -2.26 4.72 -12.75
CA MET A 74 -2.05 5.49 -11.54
C MET A 74 -1.46 6.85 -11.91
N ARG A 75 -2.14 7.92 -11.51
CA ARG A 75 -1.67 9.31 -11.66
C ARG A 75 -1.20 9.93 -10.35
N ARG A 76 -1.61 9.32 -9.23
CA ARG A 76 -1.25 9.71 -7.86
C ARG A 76 -0.78 8.51 -7.06
N LYS A 77 0.05 8.77 -6.04
CA LYS A 77 0.47 7.78 -5.04
C LYS A 77 0.22 8.32 -3.64
N ILE A 78 0.04 7.41 -2.69
CA ILE A 78 0.10 7.73 -1.26
C ILE A 78 1.54 7.53 -0.81
N CYS A 79 2.13 8.57 -0.23
CA CYS A 79 3.53 8.61 0.12
C CYS A 79 3.69 8.69 1.64
N PHE A 80 4.25 7.67 2.27
CA PHE A 80 4.54 7.62 3.70
C PHE A 80 6.05 7.78 3.94
N GLN A 81 6.59 8.99 3.78
CA GLN A 81 8.04 9.26 3.87
C GLN A 81 8.58 9.33 5.32
N ASN A 82 7.71 9.58 6.29
CA ASN A 82 8.12 9.78 7.68
C ASN A 82 8.36 8.45 8.41
N ARG A 83 9.26 8.46 9.41
CA ARG A 83 9.52 7.28 10.25
C ARG A 83 8.23 6.81 10.94
N PRO A 84 7.97 5.49 11.01
CA PRO A 84 6.82 4.97 11.75
C PRO A 84 6.83 5.41 13.22
N LYS A 85 5.67 5.86 13.70
CA LYS A 85 5.45 6.18 15.11
C LYS A 85 4.80 4.99 15.80
N HIS A 86 5.10 4.79 17.08
CA HIS A 86 4.33 3.83 17.87
C HIS A 86 2.90 4.33 18.04
N LEU A 87 1.92 3.45 17.80
CA LEU A 87 0.52 3.72 18.07
C LEU A 87 0.27 3.60 19.58
N VAL A 88 0.00 4.73 20.23
CA VAL A 88 -0.46 4.76 21.62
C VAL A 88 -1.98 4.78 21.59
N VAL A 89 -2.59 3.63 21.83
CA VAL A 89 -4.04 3.55 22.04
C VAL A 89 -4.30 3.93 23.50
N SER A 90 -4.85 5.12 23.73
CA SER A 90 -5.38 5.48 25.04
C SER A 90 -6.65 4.67 25.27
N ALA A 91 -6.68 3.86 26.34
CA ALA A 91 -7.94 3.32 26.81
C ALA A 91 -8.81 4.49 27.27
N ILE A 92 -9.95 4.72 26.62
CA ILE A 92 -11.02 5.53 27.21
C ILE A 92 -11.40 4.78 28.49
N LYS A 93 -11.02 5.34 29.65
CA LYS A 93 -11.60 4.90 30.92
C LYS A 93 -13.09 5.25 30.84
N ARG A 94 -13.94 4.23 30.72
CA ARG A 94 -15.35 4.37 31.04
C ARG A 94 -15.52 4.46 32.55
#